data_AF-A0A0F9CI08-F1
#
_entry.id   AF-A0A0F9CI08-F1
#
_cell.length_a   1.000
_cell.length_b   1.000
_cell.length_c   1.000
_cell.angle_alpha   90.00
_cell.angle_beta   90.00
_cell.angle_gamma   90.00
#
_symmetry.space_group_name_H-M   'P 1'
#
loop_
_entity.id
_entity.type
_entity.pdbx_description
1 polymer ?
#
loop_
_entity_poly.entity_id
_entity_poly.type
_entity_poly.pdbx_seq_one_letter_code
_entity_poly.pdbx_strand_id
1 'polypeptide(L)' 'MEKIHKLSWKNKISIKQIRVILNYRFRMGRENLQSIINEMDRMKLIKFKSPGIVYITWKPK' A
#
# COMPACT_ATOMS: atom_id res chain seq x y z
N MET A 1 -2.96 -16.53 1.91
CA MET A 1 -3.34 -15.14 1.57
C MET A 1 -4.58 -14.64 2.31
N GLU A 2 -5.41 -15.53 2.85
CA GLU A 2 -6.65 -15.18 3.57
C GLU A 2 -6.44 -14.37 4.86
N LYS A 3 -5.25 -14.42 5.50
CA LYS A 3 -4.95 -13.62 6.69
C LYS A 3 -4.82 -12.11 6.41
N ILE A 4 -4.47 -11.70 5.17
CA ILE A 4 -4.43 -10.28 4.79
C ILE A 4 -5.86 -9.71 4.65
N HIS A 5 -6.82 -10.55 4.23
CA HIS A 5 -8.21 -10.14 4.08
C HIS A 5 -8.92 -9.87 5.41
N LYS A 6 -8.55 -10.56 6.51
CA LYS A 6 -9.19 -10.36 7.82
C LYS A 6 -8.67 -9.14 8.60
N LEU A 7 -7.50 -8.59 8.23
CA LEU A 7 -6.92 -7.39 8.85
C LEU A 7 -7.26 -6.09 8.09
N SER A 8 -7.98 -6.17 6.96
CA SER A 8 -8.46 -5.02 6.20
C SER A 8 -9.57 -4.23 6.90
N TRP A 9 -9.98 -4.64 8.12
CA TRP A 9 -11.07 -4.09 8.92
C TRP A 9 -11.01 -2.58 9.24
N LYS A 10 -10.00 -1.83 8.75
CA LYS A 10 -10.00 -0.36 8.77
C LYS A 10 -9.58 0.33 7.46
N ASN A 11 -9.36 -0.38 6.35
CA ASN A 11 -8.75 0.17 5.12
C ASN A 11 -7.43 0.92 5.36
N LYS A 12 -6.79 0.81 6.53
CA LYS A 12 -5.56 1.52 6.90
C LYS A 12 -4.38 0.59 6.84
N ILE A 13 -3.31 1.03 6.20
CA ILE A 13 -2.03 0.33 6.17
C ILE A 13 -0.91 1.34 6.38
N SER A 14 0.17 0.92 7.05
CA SER A 14 1.36 1.77 7.16
C SER A 14 2.18 1.73 5.87
N ILE A 15 2.86 2.82 5.56
CA ILE A 15 3.79 2.89 4.42
C ILE A 15 4.91 1.84 4.58
N LYS A 16 5.37 1.60 5.81
CA LYS A 16 6.38 0.56 6.09
C LYS A 16 5.88 -0.83 5.67
N GLN A 17 4.64 -1.17 5.99
CA GLN A 17 4.05 -2.46 5.59
C GLN A 17 3.89 -2.56 4.07
N ILE A 18 3.46 -1.48 3.39
CA ILE A 18 3.39 -1.46 1.92
C ILE A 18 4.77 -1.74 1.32
N ARG A 19 5.81 -1.06 1.82
CA ARG A 19 7.19 -1.26 1.34
C ARG A 19 7.64 -2.70 1.51
N VAL A 20 7.36 -3.32 2.66
CA VAL A 20 7.69 -4.73 2.92
C VAL A 20 6.93 -5.65 1.96
N ILE A 21 5.62 -5.44 1.76
CA ILE A 21 4.80 -6.27 0.88
C ILE A 21 5.25 -6.17 -0.58
N LEU A 22 5.47 -4.95 -1.07
CA LEU A 22 5.89 -4.71 -2.45
C LEU A 22 7.29 -5.29 -2.70
N ASN A 23 8.24 -5.09 -1.78
CA ASN A 23 9.57 -5.71 -1.90
C ASN A 23 9.51 -7.23 -1.85
N TYR A 24 8.72 -7.80 -0.94
CA TYR A 24 8.58 -9.25 -0.82
C TYR A 24 7.94 -9.87 -2.07
N ARG A 25 6.89 -9.25 -2.60
CA ARG A 25 6.12 -9.79 -3.73
C ARG A 25 6.80 -9.62 -5.08
N PHE A 26 7.45 -8.48 -5.29
CA PHE A 26 7.98 -8.09 -6.59
C PHE A 26 9.50 -7.99 -6.63
N ARG A 27 10.19 -8.32 -5.52
CA ARG A 27 11.66 -8.25 -5.37
C ARG A 27 12.24 -6.91 -5.82
N MET A 28 11.54 -5.83 -5.53
CA MET A 28 11.95 -4.48 -5.94
C MET A 28 13.06 -3.93 -5.05
N GLY A 29 13.96 -3.14 -5.67
CA GLY A 29 14.96 -2.34 -4.95
C GLY A 29 14.33 -1.14 -4.23
N ARG A 30 15.08 -0.54 -3.28
CA ARG A 30 14.58 0.58 -2.45
C ARG A 30 14.19 1.83 -3.25
N GLU A 31 14.82 2.04 -4.41
CA GLU A 31 14.68 3.26 -5.22
C GLU A 31 13.31 3.36 -5.91
N ASN A 32 12.72 2.24 -6.35
CA ASN A 32 11.46 2.24 -7.10
C ASN A 32 10.20 2.30 -6.22
N LEU A 33 10.32 1.96 -4.94
CA LEU A 33 9.19 1.85 -4.03
C LEU A 33 8.43 3.17 -3.83
N GLN A 34 9.15 4.28 -3.71
CA GLN A 34 8.50 5.58 -3.47
C GLN A 34 7.75 6.05 -4.72
N SER A 35 8.33 5.85 -5.91
CA SER A 35 7.68 6.18 -7.18
C SER A 35 6.38 5.40 -7.37
N ILE A 36 6.36 4.11 -7.01
CA ILE A 36 5.14 3.29 -7.06
C ILE A 36 4.08 3.79 -6.09
N ILE A 37 4.48 4.11 -4.85
CA ILE A 37 3.54 4.65 -3.85
C ILE A 37 2.94 5.98 -4.35
N ASN A 38 3.74 6.85 -4.96
CA ASN A 38 3.27 8.10 -5.53
C ASN A 38 2.30 7.87 -6.70
N GLU A 39 2.59 6.89 -7.57
CA GLU A 39 1.72 6.54 -8.69
C GLU A 39 0.39 5.93 -8.21
N MET A 40 0.42 5.09 -7.17
CA MET A 40 -0.79 4.54 -6.54
C MET A 40 -1.70 5.63 -5.97
N ASP A 41 -1.13 6.71 -5.42
CA ASP A 41 -1.88 7.87 -4.93
C ASP A 41 -2.48 8.68 -6.10
N ARG A 42 -1.70 8.91 -7.17
CA ARG A 42 -2.19 9.53 -8.43
C ARG A 42 -3.35 8.76 -9.04
N MET A 43 -3.27 7.44 -9.05
CA MET A 43 -4.32 6.54 -9.54
C MET A 43 -5.52 6.42 -8.56
N LYS A 44 -5.49 7.13 -7.42
CA LYS A 44 -6.53 7.07 -6.38
C LYS A 44 -6.77 5.65 -5.86
N LEU A 45 -5.74 4.81 -5.86
CA LEU A 45 -5.75 3.46 -5.28
C LEU A 45 -5.49 3.50 -3.77
N ILE A 46 -4.74 4.52 -3.33
CA ILE A 46 -4.50 4.85 -1.94
C ILE A 46 -4.77 6.34 -1.66
N LYS A 47 -4.88 6.71 -0.40
CA LYS A 47 -4.97 8.11 0.07
C LYS A 47 -4.21 8.30 1.38
N PHE A 48 -3.31 9.27 1.43
CA PHE A 48 -2.58 9.61 2.66
C PHE A 48 -3.49 10.30 3.69
N LYS A 49 -3.51 9.81 4.94
CA LYS A 49 -4.22 10.48 6.05
C LYS A 49 -3.28 11.33 6.90
N SER A 50 -2.12 10.77 7.16
CA SER A 50 -1.10 11.32 8.06
C SER A 50 0.27 10.76 7.62
N PRO A 51 1.38 11.39 8.02
CA PRO A 51 2.71 10.86 7.73
C PRO A 51 2.80 9.38 8.12
N GLY A 52 3.12 8.51 7.16
CA GLY A 52 3.30 7.07 7.40
C GLY A 52 2.04 6.19 7.36
N ILE A 53 0.83 6.76 7.27
CA ILE A 53 -0.44 6.00 7.23
C ILE A 53 -1.23 6.32 5.96
N VAL A 54 -1.61 5.27 5.24
CA VAL A 54 -2.37 5.34 3.99
C VAL A 54 -3.65 4.51 4.09
N TYR A 55 -4.70 5.02 3.46
CA TYR A 55 -5.93 4.29 3.23
C TYR A 55 -5.90 3.63 1.86
N ILE A 56 -6.39 2.39 1.78
CA ILE A 56 -6.66 1.73 0.49
C ILE A 56 -8.05 2.16 0.03
N THR A 57 -8.10 2.80 -1.14
CA THR A 57 -9.33 3.29 -1.78
C THR A 57 -9.74 2.44 -2.97
N TRP A 58 -8.83 1.60 -3.48
CA TRP A 58 -9.13 0.63 -4.52
C TRP A 58 -10.16 -0.41 -4.07
N LYS A 59 -11.18 -0.64 -4.90
CA LYS A 59 -12.14 -1.73 -4.76
C LYS A 59 -12.05 -2.60 -6.02
N PRO A 60 -11.63 -3.88 -5.92
CA PRO A 60 -11.78 -4.80 -7.04
C PRO A 60 -13.27 -4.93 -7.38
N LYS A 61 -13.62 -4.88 -8.68
CA LYS A 61 -14.96 -5.21 -9.17
C LYS A 61 -15.14 -6.72 -9.18
#